data_AF-A0A3N2M2A9-F1
#
_entry.id   AF-A0A3N2M2A9-F1
#
_cell.length_a   1.000
_cell.length_b   1.000
_cell.length_c   1.000
_cell.angle_alpha   90.00
_cell.angle_beta   90.00
_cell.angle_gamma   90.00
#
_symmetry.space_group_name_H-M   'P 1'
#
loop_
_entity.id
_entity.type
_entity.pdbx_description
1 polymer ?
#
loop_
_entity_poly.entity_id
_entity_poly.type
_entity_poly.pdbx_seq_one_letter_code
_entity_poly.pdbx_strand_id
1 'polypeptide(L)'
;MLQPLVDDNGLDIYLSDSTNIIEKCSKQFQLLSGSNTISEFVRILYEIIATDKSIQTNFILQMKIYELIYGVALYLNKIDIAQDVYIQISNQISGWDTKIFKYWYGDKDTSLSKLLEFESNKRRIVKNVVLNSSDPKVKKLPAYKFLEHHEADR
;
A
#
# COMPACT_ATOMS: atom_id res chain seq x y z
N MET A 1 -17.25 -24.86 18.31
CA MET A 1 -17.68 -23.92 17.26
C MET A 1 -17.02 -22.58 17.55
N LEU A 2 -16.18 -22.08 16.65
CA LEU A 2 -15.57 -20.75 16.78
C LEU A 2 -16.54 -19.72 16.21
N GLN A 3 -16.86 -18.69 16.99
CA GLN A 3 -17.71 -17.58 16.54
C GLN A 3 -16.92 -16.67 15.58
N PRO A 4 -17.53 -16.23 14.48
CA PRO A 4 -16.94 -15.21 13.63
C PRO A 4 -16.84 -13.89 14.41
N LEU A 5 -15.72 -13.17 14.24
CA LEU A 5 -15.66 -11.75 14.57
C LEU A 5 -16.42 -11.03 13.47
N VAL A 6 -17.67 -10.67 13.78
CA VAL A 6 -18.52 -9.88 12.90
C VAL A 6 -17.96 -8.46 12.91
N ASP A 7 -17.50 -7.99 11.75
CA ASP A 7 -17.43 -6.56 11.47
C ASP A 7 -18.56 -6.23 10.48
N ASP A 8 -19.22 -5.10 10.70
CA ASP A 8 -20.41 -4.70 9.93
C ASP A 8 -20.09 -4.20 8.51
N ASN A 9 -18.86 -4.43 8.00
CA ASN A 9 -18.36 -3.86 6.75
C ASN A 9 -18.07 -4.89 5.65
N GLY A 10 -18.47 -6.16 5.84
CA GLY A 10 -18.51 -7.15 4.75
C GLY A 10 -17.14 -7.57 4.22
N LEU A 11 -16.08 -7.41 5.02
CA LEU A 11 -14.75 -7.95 4.71
C LEU A 11 -14.50 -9.17 5.60
N ASP A 12 -15.16 -10.28 5.27
CA ASP A 12 -15.05 -11.53 6.01
C ASP A 12 -13.62 -12.11 5.89
N ILE A 13 -12.76 -11.78 6.86
CA ILE A 13 -11.46 -12.45 7.00
C ILE A 13 -11.62 -13.64 7.96
N TYR A 14 -11.79 -14.83 7.39
CA TYR A 14 -11.77 -16.09 8.14
C TYR A 14 -10.34 -16.40 8.62
N LEU A 15 -10.04 -16.00 9.86
CA LEU A 15 -8.79 -16.27 10.55
C LEU A 15 -8.78 -17.71 11.11
N SER A 16 -8.48 -18.68 10.24
CA SER A 16 -8.04 -20.01 10.67
C SER A 16 -6.51 -20.08 10.60
N ASP A 17 -5.88 -20.63 11.64
CA ASP A 17 -4.46 -20.97 11.82
C ASP A 17 -3.43 -20.13 11.04
N SER A 18 -2.60 -19.39 11.79
CA SER A 18 -1.61 -18.42 11.30
C SER A 18 -0.74 -18.83 10.11
N THR A 19 -0.50 -20.13 9.89
CA THR A 19 0.21 -20.69 8.75
C THR A 19 -0.54 -20.49 7.42
N ASN A 20 -1.88 -20.52 7.45
CA ASN A 20 -2.77 -20.38 6.29
C ASN A 20 -2.99 -18.91 5.91
N ILE A 21 -2.81 -17.97 6.85
CA ILE A 21 -2.98 -16.54 6.59
C ILE A 21 -1.92 -16.04 5.61
N ILE A 22 -0.66 -16.41 5.78
CA ILE A 22 0.41 -16.03 4.84
C ILE A 22 0.12 -16.61 3.46
N GLU A 23 -0.32 -17.87 3.38
CA GLU A 23 -0.65 -18.52 2.11
C GLU A 23 -1.88 -17.88 1.44
N LYS A 24 -2.92 -17.52 2.20
CA LYS A 24 -4.09 -16.78 1.72
C LYS A 24 -3.74 -15.37 1.28
N CYS A 25 -2.91 -14.66 2.05
CA CYS A 25 -2.36 -13.36 1.64
C CYS A 25 -1.51 -13.51 0.37
N SER A 26 -0.68 -14.54 0.24
CA SER A 26 0.07 -14.80 -1.00
C SER A 26 -0.84 -15.18 -2.18
N LYS A 27 -1.97 -15.85 -1.94
CA LYS A 27 -2.97 -16.17 -2.98
C LYS A 27 -3.83 -14.97 -3.38
N GLN A 28 -4.19 -14.10 -2.44
CA GLN A 28 -4.96 -12.87 -2.69
C GLN A 28 -4.09 -11.74 -3.21
N PHE A 29 -2.85 -11.66 -2.73
CA PHE A 29 -1.81 -10.74 -3.18
C PHE A 29 -0.72 -11.52 -3.91
N GLN A 30 -1.07 -12.16 -5.04
CA GLN A 30 -0.08 -12.79 -5.94
C GLN A 30 1.04 -11.83 -6.38
N LEU A 31 0.83 -10.51 -6.20
CA LEU A 31 1.85 -9.46 -6.16
C LEU A 31 3.15 -9.85 -5.41
N LEU A 32 3.04 -10.68 -4.37
CA LEU A 32 4.15 -11.10 -3.51
C LEU A 32 4.67 -12.52 -3.84
N SER A 33 3.98 -13.28 -4.69
CA SER A 33 4.38 -14.65 -5.04
C SER A 33 5.39 -14.73 -6.19
N GLY A 34 6.00 -13.61 -6.57
CA GLY A 34 7.06 -13.54 -7.57
C GLY A 34 8.12 -12.54 -7.15
N SER A 35 9.37 -12.82 -7.50
CA SER A 35 10.45 -11.85 -7.50
C SER A 35 10.13 -10.77 -8.54
N ASN A 36 9.42 -9.72 -8.13
CA ASN A 36 8.94 -8.67 -9.01
C ASN A 36 9.83 -7.44 -8.84
N THR A 37 9.99 -6.66 -9.91
CA THR A 37 10.61 -5.34 -9.83
C THR A 37 9.65 -4.38 -9.14
N ILE A 38 10.18 -3.27 -8.62
CA ILE A 38 9.32 -2.20 -8.09
C ILE A 38 8.34 -1.67 -9.15
N SER A 39 8.78 -1.57 -10.41
CA SER A 39 7.94 -1.10 -11.51
C SER A 39 6.77 -2.04 -11.77
N GLU A 40 7.00 -3.35 -11.72
CA GLU A 40 5.95 -4.35 -11.90
C GLU A 40 4.96 -4.33 -10.73
N PHE A 41 5.45 -4.17 -9.50
CA PHE A 41 4.61 -4.00 -8.32
C PHE A 41 3.69 -2.77 -8.44
N VAL A 42 4.26 -1.61 -8.82
CA VAL A 42 3.48 -0.38 -9.03
C VAL A 42 2.45 -0.57 -10.16
N ARG A 43 2.87 -1.16 -11.29
CA ARG A 43 2.02 -1.42 -12.45
C ARG A 43 0.79 -2.25 -12.06
N ILE A 44 0.99 -3.37 -11.37
CA ILE A 44 -0.11 -4.25 -10.96
C ILE A 44 -1.05 -3.53 -9.99
N LEU A 45 -0.53 -2.74 -9.04
CA LEU A 45 -1.38 -2.01 -8.10
C LEU A 45 -2.22 -0.93 -8.78
N TYR A 46 -1.67 -0.21 -9.76
CA TYR A 46 -2.46 0.72 -10.58
C TYR A 46 -3.46 0.00 -11.49
N GLU A 47 -3.11 -1.16 -12.04
CA GLU A 47 -4.04 -1.99 -12.80
C GLU A 47 -5.22 -2.44 -11.94
N ILE A 48 -4.97 -2.82 -10.68
CA ILE A 48 -6.02 -3.15 -9.71
C ILE A 48 -6.95 -1.95 -9.46
N ILE A 49 -6.40 -0.74 -9.26
CA ILE A 49 -7.22 0.48 -9.10
C ILE A 49 -8.11 0.71 -10.33
N ALA A 50 -7.57 0.47 -11.54
CA ALA A 50 -8.27 0.74 -12.79
C ALA A 50 -9.32 -0.31 -13.16
N THR A 51 -9.12 -1.57 -12.77
CA THR A 51 -9.89 -2.71 -13.30
C THR A 51 -10.79 -3.38 -12.27
N ASP A 52 -10.44 -3.35 -10.98
CA ASP A 52 -11.28 -3.94 -9.94
C ASP A 52 -12.44 -2.99 -9.61
N LYS A 53 -13.67 -3.42 -9.87
CA LYS A 53 -14.88 -2.61 -9.68
C LYS A 53 -15.09 -2.18 -8.23
N SER A 54 -14.73 -3.03 -7.26
CA SER A 54 -14.90 -2.71 -5.84
C SER A 54 -13.94 -1.60 -5.41
N ILE A 55 -12.76 -1.54 -6.00
CA ILE A 55 -11.74 -0.53 -5.72
C ILE A 55 -12.03 0.75 -6.52
N GLN A 56 -12.36 0.64 -7.81
CA GLN A 56 -12.66 1.77 -8.68
C GLN A 56 -13.80 2.65 -8.14
N THR A 57 -14.77 2.05 -7.44
CA THR A 57 -15.91 2.76 -6.85
C THR A 57 -15.69 3.20 -5.39
N ASN A 58 -14.56 2.83 -4.78
CA ASN A 58 -14.26 3.11 -3.38
C ASN A 58 -12.92 3.86 -3.24
N PHE A 59 -13.01 5.19 -3.14
CA PHE A 59 -11.82 6.02 -3.03
C PHE A 59 -10.98 5.77 -1.76
N ILE A 60 -11.57 5.20 -0.69
CA ILE A 60 -10.82 4.85 0.51
C ILE A 60 -9.86 3.70 0.20
N LEU A 61 -10.32 2.69 -0.55
CA LEU A 61 -9.46 1.58 -0.99
C LEU A 61 -8.39 2.06 -1.97
N GLN A 62 -8.75 2.97 -2.89
CA GLN A 62 -7.76 3.60 -3.79
C GLN A 62 -6.66 4.32 -2.99
N MET A 63 -7.04 5.15 -2.02
CA MET A 63 -6.09 5.84 -1.14
C MET A 63 -5.18 4.87 -0.40
N LYS A 64 -5.69 3.74 0.10
CA LYS A 64 -4.86 2.72 0.76
C LYS A 64 -3.82 2.12 -0.17
N ILE A 65 -4.17 1.90 -1.43
CA ILE A 65 -3.23 1.39 -2.44
C ILE A 65 -2.20 2.47 -2.81
N TYR A 66 -2.62 3.72 -3.00
CA TYR A 66 -1.69 4.83 -3.24
C TYR A 66 -0.71 5.03 -2.07
N GLU A 67 -1.18 4.97 -0.82
CA GLU A 67 -0.33 5.03 0.38
C GLU A 67 0.71 3.90 0.41
N LEU A 68 0.33 2.70 -0.02
CA LEU A 68 1.24 1.56 -0.13
C LEU A 68 2.33 1.81 -1.18
N ILE A 69 1.95 2.23 -2.39
CA ILE A 69 2.91 2.56 -3.47
C ILE A 69 3.86 3.66 -3.01
N TYR A 70 3.32 4.75 -2.46
CA TYR A 70 4.09 5.89 -1.96
C TYR A 70 5.07 5.48 -0.86
N GLY A 71 4.60 4.68 0.10
CA GLY A 71 5.42 4.21 1.21
C GLY A 71 6.60 3.37 0.76
N VAL A 72 6.36 2.40 -0.13
CA VAL A 72 7.41 1.55 -0.72
C VAL A 72 8.36 2.39 -1.56
N ALA A 73 7.86 3.31 -2.39
CA ALA A 73 8.67 4.19 -3.22
C ALA A 73 9.65 5.02 -2.38
N LEU A 74 9.16 5.68 -1.33
CA LEU A 74 10.03 6.46 -0.44
C LEU A 74 11.05 5.60 0.32
N TYR A 75 10.65 4.41 0.77
CA TYR A 75 11.57 3.47 1.42
C TYR A 75 12.72 3.06 0.50
N LEU A 76 12.44 2.86 -0.80
CA LEU A 76 13.42 2.51 -1.83
C LEU A 76 14.10 3.74 -2.48
N ASN A 77 13.84 4.94 -1.98
CA ASN A 77 14.36 6.20 -2.53
C ASN A 77 13.98 6.45 -4.01
N LYS A 78 12.80 6.00 -4.43
CA LYS A 78 12.22 6.22 -5.77
C LYS A 78 11.26 7.42 -5.74
N ILE A 79 11.84 8.62 -5.72
CA ILE A 79 11.08 9.88 -5.58
C ILE A 79 10.18 10.15 -6.78
N ASP A 80 10.58 9.73 -7.98
CA ASP A 80 9.80 9.78 -9.21
C ASP A 80 8.46 9.04 -9.07
N ILE A 81 8.47 7.83 -8.50
CA ILE A 81 7.25 7.05 -8.24
C ILE A 81 6.39 7.73 -7.16
N ALA A 82 7.01 8.25 -6.10
CA ALA A 82 6.27 8.97 -5.04
C ALA A 82 5.59 10.25 -5.58
N GLN A 83 6.25 10.95 -6.51
CA GLN A 83 5.71 12.12 -7.19
C GLN A 83 4.56 11.75 -8.13
N ASP A 84 4.66 10.62 -8.84
CA ASP A 84 3.54 10.11 -9.65
C ASP A 84 2.32 9.82 -8.79
N VAL A 85 2.48 9.15 -7.63
CA VAL A 85 1.35 8.92 -6.70
C VAL A 85 0.67 10.23 -6.30
N TYR A 86 1.45 11.28 -5.99
CA TYR A 86 0.89 12.61 -5.70
C TYR A 86 0.03 13.12 -6.88
N ILE A 87 0.53 13.02 -8.12
CA ILE A 87 -0.18 13.46 -9.32
C ILE A 87 -1.49 12.68 -9.49
N GLN A 88 -1.44 11.36 -9.33
CA GLN A 88 -2.62 10.49 -9.42
C GLN A 88 -3.69 10.91 -8.40
N ILE A 89 -3.32 11.14 -7.14
CA ILE A 89 -4.26 11.59 -6.10
C ILE A 89 -4.79 12.99 -6.43
N SER A 90 -3.92 13.95 -6.79
CA SER A 90 -4.33 15.34 -7.02
C SER A 90 -5.35 15.47 -8.15
N ASN A 91 -5.28 14.61 -9.16
CA ASN A 91 -6.19 14.66 -10.32
C ASN A 91 -7.62 14.23 -10.00
N GLN A 92 -7.83 13.46 -8.94
CA GLN A 92 -9.12 12.81 -8.65
C GLN A 92 -9.72 13.20 -7.29
N ILE A 93 -8.91 13.70 -6.35
CA ILE A 93 -9.32 14.01 -4.97
C ILE A 93 -10.48 15.02 -4.89
N SER A 94 -10.66 15.86 -5.89
CA SER A 94 -11.80 16.78 -5.99
C SER A 94 -13.14 16.03 -6.13
N GLY A 95 -13.14 14.88 -6.80
CA GLY A 95 -14.33 14.04 -7.01
C GLY A 95 -14.69 13.13 -5.84
N TRP A 96 -13.80 12.97 -4.85
CA TRP A 96 -14.07 12.14 -3.68
C TRP A 96 -14.99 12.84 -2.68
N ASP A 97 -15.81 12.10 -1.94
CA ASP A 97 -16.71 12.69 -0.94
C ASP A 97 -15.91 13.41 0.17
N THR A 98 -16.15 14.70 0.35
CA THR A 98 -15.38 15.53 1.30
C THR A 98 -15.61 15.15 2.75
N LYS A 99 -16.83 14.72 3.14
CA LYS A 99 -17.12 14.34 4.53
C LYS A 99 -16.44 13.03 4.89
N ILE A 100 -16.55 12.05 4.00
CA ILE A 100 -15.91 10.75 4.18
C ILE A 100 -14.38 10.92 4.14
N PHE A 101 -13.85 11.70 3.20
CA PHE A 101 -12.41 11.96 3.15
C PHE A 101 -11.92 12.63 4.43
N LYS A 102 -12.63 13.67 4.91
CA LYS A 102 -12.29 14.35 6.15
C LYS A 102 -12.27 13.44 7.36
N TYR A 103 -13.19 12.48 7.43
CA TYR A 103 -13.22 11.51 8.51
C TYR A 103 -11.97 10.61 8.52
N TRP A 104 -11.53 10.12 7.36
CA TRP A 104 -10.43 9.15 7.25
C TRP A 104 -9.04 9.78 7.19
N TYR A 105 -8.89 10.89 6.46
CA TYR A 105 -7.60 11.46 6.10
C TYR A 105 -7.45 12.92 6.54
N GLY A 106 -8.53 13.55 7.01
CA GLY A 106 -8.57 14.96 7.35
C GLY A 106 -8.78 15.84 6.12
N ASP A 107 -8.33 17.09 6.19
CA ASP A 107 -8.50 18.04 5.10
C ASP A 107 -7.75 17.62 3.81
N LYS A 108 -8.37 17.84 2.64
CA LYS A 108 -7.85 17.40 1.34
C LYS A 108 -6.58 18.14 0.95
N ASP A 109 -6.56 19.45 1.08
CA ASP A 109 -5.41 20.29 0.72
C ASP A 109 -4.22 20.00 1.64
N THR A 110 -4.52 19.83 2.93
CA THR A 110 -3.53 19.41 3.92
C THR A 110 -2.99 18.01 3.63
N SER A 111 -3.86 17.07 3.23
CA SER A 111 -3.45 15.71 2.86
C SER A 111 -2.55 15.70 1.62
N LEU A 112 -2.88 16.48 0.59
CA LEU A 112 -2.05 16.64 -0.60
C LEU A 112 -0.69 17.27 -0.26
N SER A 113 -0.69 18.36 0.51
CA SER A 113 0.53 19.06 0.89
C SER A 113 1.51 18.15 1.63
N LYS A 114 0.98 17.29 2.52
CA LYS A 114 1.79 16.30 3.25
C LYS A 114 2.47 15.28 2.33
N LEU A 115 1.89 14.94 1.17
CA LEU A 115 2.51 14.00 0.22
C LEU A 115 3.77 14.59 -0.44
N LEU A 116 3.91 15.91 -0.48
CA LEU A 116 5.10 16.58 -1.02
C LEU A 116 6.26 16.66 -0.01
N GLU A 117 6.03 16.33 1.27
CA GLU A 117 7.07 16.32 2.30
C GLU A 117 7.95 15.05 2.24
N PHE A 118 8.51 14.73 1.06
CA PHE A 118 9.16 13.45 0.76
C PHE A 118 10.22 13.04 1.80
N GLU A 119 11.14 13.94 2.16
CA GLU A 119 12.21 13.63 3.12
C GLU A 119 11.70 13.41 4.55
N SER A 120 10.66 14.16 4.95
CA SER A 120 10.02 13.98 6.26
C SER A 120 9.32 12.61 6.31
N ASN A 121 8.53 12.30 5.28
CA ASN A 121 7.80 11.04 5.17
C ASN A 121 8.73 9.85 5.07
N LYS A 122 9.80 9.94 4.26
CA LYS A 122 10.82 8.90 4.11
C LYS A 122 11.47 8.58 5.45
N ARG A 123 11.93 9.60 6.20
CA ARG A 123 12.51 9.39 7.54
C ARG A 123 11.54 8.68 8.48
N ARG A 124 10.26 9.07 8.46
CA ARG A 124 9.21 8.42 9.28
C ARG A 124 8.99 6.97 8.86
N ILE A 125 8.88 6.68 7.57
CA ILE A 125 8.69 5.33 7.03
C ILE A 125 9.88 4.44 7.40
N VAL A 126 11.11 4.88 7.13
CA VAL A 126 12.32 4.11 7.46
C VAL A 126 12.39 3.82 8.96
N LYS A 127 12.11 4.82 9.81
CA LYS A 127 12.05 4.62 11.27
C LYS A 127 11.01 3.56 11.66
N ASN A 128 9.82 3.62 11.08
CA ASN A 128 8.75 2.66 11.35
C ASN A 128 9.12 1.25 10.87
N VAL A 129 9.73 1.11 9.69
CA VAL A 129 10.21 -0.17 9.18
C VAL A 129 11.25 -0.76 10.13
N VAL A 130 12.26 0.01 10.53
CA VAL A 130 13.30 -0.45 11.48
C VAL A 130 12.68 -0.90 12.80
N LEU A 131 11.77 -0.12 13.37
CA LEU A 131 11.07 -0.48 14.61
C LEU A 131 10.26 -1.77 14.44
N ASN A 132 9.45 -1.87 13.38
CA ASN A 132 8.62 -3.05 13.13
C ASN A 132 9.44 -4.30 12.80
N SER A 133 10.55 -4.17 12.06
CA SER A 133 11.45 -5.29 11.77
C SER A 133 12.17 -5.81 13.01
N SER A 134 12.26 -5.02 14.08
CA SER A 134 12.80 -5.45 15.37
C SER A 134 11.78 -6.23 16.22
N ASP A 135 10.47 -6.14 15.91
CA ASP A 135 9.42 -6.87 16.62
C ASP A 135 9.60 -8.38 16.41
N PRO A 136 9.63 -9.20 17.49
CA PRO A 136 9.81 -10.65 17.39
C PRO A 136 8.79 -11.37 16.50
N LYS A 137 7.56 -10.86 16.40
CA LYS A 137 6.50 -11.43 15.56
C LYS A 137 6.74 -11.17 14.08
N VAL A 138 7.36 -10.04 13.74
CA VAL A 138 7.68 -9.64 12.37
C VAL A 138 9.03 -10.21 11.95
N LYS A 139 10.02 -10.16 12.84
CA LYS A 139 11.40 -10.63 12.60
C LYS A 139 11.47 -12.08 12.13
N LYS A 140 10.53 -12.93 12.56
CA LYS A 140 10.44 -14.34 12.16
C LYS A 140 9.77 -14.57 10.79
N LEU A 141 9.16 -13.54 10.20
CA LEU A 141 8.48 -13.65 8.91
C LEU A 141 9.51 -13.61 7.77
N PRO A 142 9.26 -14.33 6.66
CA PRO A 142 10.08 -14.21 5.47
C PRO A 142 10.09 -12.76 4.97
N ALA A 143 11.28 -12.21 4.72
CA ALA A 143 11.42 -10.88 4.14
C ALA A 143 11.28 -10.96 2.61
N TYR A 144 10.39 -10.15 2.06
CA TYR A 144 10.32 -9.93 0.61
C TYR A 144 11.43 -8.97 0.18
N LYS A 145 12.05 -9.24 -0.96
CA LYS A 145 13.02 -8.33 -1.60
C LYS A 145 12.60 -8.12 -3.05
N PHE A 146 12.59 -6.86 -3.47
CA PHE A 146 12.46 -6.52 -4.89
C PHE A 146 13.70 -6.97 -5.65
N LEU A 147 13.52 -7.38 -6.90
CA LEU A 147 14.66 -7.58 -7.79
C LEU A 147 15.26 -6.23 -8.17
N GLU A 148 16.56 -6.06 -7.96
CA GLU A 148 17.30 -4.94 -8.52
C GLU A 148 17.43 -5.16 -10.03
N HIS A 149 16.98 -4.19 -10.84
CA HIS A 149 17.43 -4.11 -12.21
C HIS A 149 18.87 -3.58 -12.18
N HIS A 150 19.83 -4.47 -12.38
CA HIS A 150 21.11 -4.04 -12.93
C HIS A 150 20.82 -3.66 -14.38
N GLU A 151 20.79 -2.35 -14.67
CA GLU A 151 21.03 -1.90 -16.04
C GLU A 151 22.43 -2.42 -16.40
N ALA A 152 22.48 -3.54 -17.12
CA ALA A 152 23.69 -3.94 -17.80
C ALA A 152 23.97 -2.88 -18.85
N ASP A 153 25.14 -2.24 -18.72
CA ASP A 153 25.74 -1.32 -19.67
C ASP A 153 25.30 -1.61 -21.12
N ARG A 154 24.64 -0.63 -21.73
CA ARG A 154 24.49 -0.53 -23.19
C ARG A 154 24.84 0.88 -23.63
#